data_AF-R8AXZ5-F1
#
_entry.id   AF-R8AXZ5-F1
#
_cell.length_a   1.000
_cell.length_b   1.000
_cell.length_c   1.000
_cell.angle_alpha   90.00
_cell.angle_beta   90.00
_cell.angle_gamma   90.00
#
_symmetry.space_group_name_H-M   'P 1'
#
loop_
_entity.id
_entity.type
_entity.pdbx_description
1 polymer ?
#
loop_
_entity_poly.entity_id
_entity_poly.type
_entity_poly.pdbx_seq_one_letter_code
_entity_poly.pdbx_strand_id
1 'polypeptide(L)'
;MAGTLGGFLSLVEARKSADFQLVAKYRVYRVTNGQSEIELHPLWNKYIRANLAIIKGWALFQWADYLQRENPNIPALIKKIEPPVKRASLSEQTRFWNTVVVEQPIHCIYSGTLLQPSSFALDHFLPWSLVCHDELWNLIPADPRANSSKGRSLQRFNDSRHQRRWQDRHHKRGV
;
A
#
# COMPACT_ATOMS: atom_id res chain seq x y z
N MET A 1 24.60 33.96 23.17
CA MET A 1 24.79 32.55 23.57
C MET A 1 24.15 31.66 22.51
N ALA A 2 24.93 31.26 21.51
CA ALA A 2 24.51 30.33 20.46
C ALA A 2 25.59 29.25 20.39
N GLY A 3 25.38 28.13 21.06
CA GLY A 3 26.43 27.12 21.20
C GLY A 3 26.03 25.96 22.08
N THR A 4 25.03 25.19 21.66
CA THR A 4 24.69 23.91 22.33
C THR A 4 24.01 22.89 21.42
N LEU A 5 23.38 23.28 20.31
CA LEU A 5 22.73 22.31 19.39
C LEU A 5 23.67 21.72 18.33
N GLY A 6 24.63 22.51 17.80
CA GLY A 6 25.56 22.04 16.76
C GLY A 6 26.59 20.99 17.23
N GLY A 7 27.02 21.08 18.50
CA GLY A 7 27.99 20.14 19.07
C GLY A 7 27.41 18.75 19.38
N PHE A 8 26.10 18.66 19.64
CA PHE A 8 25.48 17.38 19.99
C PHE A 8 25.27 16.48 18.75
N LEU A 9 24.92 17.08 17.60
CA LEU A 9 24.80 16.37 16.33
C LEU A 9 26.16 15.87 15.82
N SER A 10 27.22 16.70 15.92
CA SER A 10 28.56 16.33 15.47
C SER A 10 29.17 15.20 16.30
N LEU A 11 28.92 15.16 17.62
CA LEU A 11 29.38 14.09 18.50
C LEU A 11 28.66 12.76 18.23
N VAL A 12 27.37 12.80 17.89
CA VAL A 12 26.59 11.59 17.54
C VAL A 12 27.03 11.03 16.19
N GLU A 13 27.27 11.89 15.20
CA GLU A 13 27.78 11.47 13.89
C GLU A 13 29.22 10.94 13.98
N ALA A 14 30.10 11.61 14.72
CA ALA A 14 31.47 11.17 14.95
C ALA A 14 31.57 9.87 15.76
N ARG A 15 30.66 9.66 16.73
CA ARG A 15 30.61 8.41 17.50
C ARG A 15 30.12 7.23 16.65
N LYS A 16 29.08 7.46 15.82
CA LYS A 16 28.60 6.43 14.88
C LYS A 16 29.67 6.04 13.86
N SER A 17 30.48 6.99 13.39
CA SER A 17 31.59 6.71 12.48
C SER A 17 32.71 5.92 13.18
N ALA A 18 33.09 6.27 14.40
CA ALA A 18 34.12 5.55 15.15
C ALA A 18 33.70 4.10 15.52
N ASP A 19 32.47 3.90 15.99
CA ASP A 19 31.93 2.57 16.30
C ASP A 19 31.86 1.70 15.03
N PHE A 20 31.46 2.28 13.89
CA PHE A 20 31.47 1.58 12.61
C PHE A 20 32.90 1.19 12.17
N GLN A 21 33.85 2.12 12.24
CA GLN A 21 35.25 1.85 11.86
C GLN A 21 35.89 0.78 12.75
N LEU A 22 35.47 0.67 14.01
CA LEU A 22 35.91 -0.41 14.89
C LEU A 22 35.37 -1.77 14.44
N VAL A 23 34.07 -1.87 14.15
CA VAL A 23 33.45 -3.15 13.76
C VAL A 23 33.79 -3.57 12.33
N ALA A 24 34.03 -2.61 11.43
CA ALA A 24 34.36 -2.83 10.02
C ALA A 24 35.63 -3.67 9.78
N LYS A 25 36.50 -3.77 10.79
CA LYS A 25 37.70 -4.62 10.76
C LYS A 25 37.38 -6.11 10.85
N TYR A 26 36.19 -6.46 11.33
CA TYR A 26 35.76 -7.84 11.53
C TYR A 26 34.79 -8.28 10.42
N ARG A 27 34.80 -9.58 10.12
CA ARG A 27 33.77 -10.18 9.26
C ARG A 27 32.41 -10.04 9.94
N VAL A 28 31.38 -9.65 9.18
CA VAL A 28 30.02 -9.46 9.69
C VAL A 28 29.45 -10.75 10.27
N TYR A 29 29.62 -11.82 9.50
CA TYR A 29 29.15 -13.15 9.84
C TYR A 29 30.12 -14.22 9.36
N ARG A 30 29.95 -15.43 9.87
CA ARG A 30 30.49 -16.65 9.30
C ARG A 30 29.37 -17.67 9.13
N VAL A 31 29.58 -18.61 8.22
CA VAL A 31 28.67 -19.73 8.02
C VAL A 31 29.19 -20.93 8.82
N THR A 32 28.34 -21.55 9.61
CA THR A 32 28.67 -22.68 10.52
C THR A 32 27.82 -23.91 10.18
N ASN A 33 28.04 -25.01 10.92
CA ASN A 33 27.25 -26.24 10.84
C ASN A 33 26.97 -26.72 9.40
N GLY A 34 28.03 -26.95 8.62
CA GLY A 34 27.90 -27.50 7.28
C GLY A 34 27.08 -26.64 6.32
N GLN A 35 27.11 -25.32 6.47
CA GLN A 35 26.37 -24.34 5.67
C GLN A 35 24.90 -24.11 6.04
N SER A 36 24.43 -24.69 7.14
CA SER A 36 23.05 -24.53 7.58
C SER A 36 22.80 -23.33 8.52
N GLU A 37 23.88 -22.74 9.07
CA GLU A 37 23.77 -21.68 10.07
C GLU A 37 24.63 -20.46 9.75
N ILE A 38 24.18 -19.30 10.22
CA ILE A 38 24.91 -18.04 10.15
C ILE A 38 25.15 -17.54 11.56
N GLU A 39 26.42 -17.36 11.92
CA GLU A 39 26.82 -16.78 13.19
C GLU A 39 27.32 -15.34 12.97
N LEU A 40 26.69 -14.37 13.64
CA LEU A 40 27.10 -12.97 13.61
C LEU A 40 28.25 -12.71 14.58
N HIS A 41 29.24 -11.94 14.13
CA HIS A 41 30.30 -11.49 15.04
C HIS A 41 29.69 -10.65 16.19
N PRO A 42 30.09 -10.86 17.46
CA PRO A 42 29.45 -10.20 18.60
C PRO A 42 29.40 -8.68 18.51
N LEU A 43 30.47 -8.05 18.01
CA LEU A 43 30.52 -6.59 17.81
C LEU A 43 29.55 -6.12 16.72
N TRP A 44 29.41 -6.89 15.64
CA TRP A 44 28.45 -6.60 14.58
C TRP A 44 27.02 -6.79 15.05
N ASN A 45 26.72 -7.86 15.80
CA ASN A 45 25.41 -8.06 16.41
C ASN A 45 25.03 -6.88 17.33
N LYS A 46 25.97 -6.39 18.16
CA LYS A 46 25.75 -5.21 19.01
C LYS A 46 25.49 -3.95 18.17
N TYR A 47 26.30 -3.69 17.15
CA TYR A 47 26.16 -2.52 16.28
C TYR A 47 24.84 -2.53 15.51
N ILE A 48 24.48 -3.67 14.91
CA ILE A 48 23.23 -3.82 14.14
C ILE A 48 22.03 -3.59 15.04
N ARG A 49 22.02 -4.16 16.25
CA ARG A 49 20.92 -3.94 17.21
C ARG A 49 20.78 -2.48 17.62
N ALA A 50 21.90 -1.80 17.89
CA ALA A 50 21.90 -0.38 18.24
C ALA A 50 21.44 0.54 17.10
N ASN A 51 21.65 0.14 15.83
CA ASN A 51 21.35 0.94 14.64
C ASN A 51 20.22 0.35 13.79
N LEU A 52 19.43 -0.59 14.33
CA LEU A 52 18.52 -1.41 13.56
C LEU A 52 17.49 -0.59 12.77
N ALA A 53 16.98 0.50 13.35
CA ALA A 53 16.03 1.38 12.69
C ALA A 53 16.62 2.02 11.41
N ILE A 54 17.87 2.50 11.49
CA ILE A 54 18.56 3.13 10.35
C ILE A 54 18.87 2.09 9.27
N ILE A 55 19.39 0.92 9.67
CA ILE A 55 19.71 -0.18 8.76
C ILE A 55 18.45 -0.68 8.05
N LYS A 56 17.35 -0.88 8.79
CA LYS A 56 16.06 -1.26 8.21
C LYS A 56 15.53 -0.20 7.25
N GLY A 57 15.57 1.07 7.64
CA GLY A 57 15.13 2.18 6.78
C GLY A 57 15.93 2.26 5.47
N TRP A 58 17.26 2.12 5.54
CA TRP A 58 18.10 2.06 4.35
C TRP A 58 17.79 0.86 3.47
N ALA A 59 17.64 -0.33 4.05
CA ALA A 59 17.33 -1.55 3.29
C ALA A 59 15.97 -1.45 2.59
N LEU A 60 14.95 -0.92 3.27
CA LEU A 60 13.63 -0.67 2.69
C LEU A 60 13.68 0.37 1.57
N PHE A 61 14.48 1.42 1.72
CA PHE A 61 14.66 2.44 0.67
C PHE A 61 15.32 1.87 -0.58
N GLN A 62 16.42 1.11 -0.42
CA GLN A 62 17.08 0.45 -1.57
C GLN A 62 16.16 -0.56 -2.25
N TRP A 63 15.36 -1.28 -1.46
CA TRP A 63 14.35 -2.20 -2.00
C TRP A 63 13.24 -1.47 -2.77
N ALA A 64 12.76 -0.35 -2.25
CA ALA A 64 11.76 0.48 -2.91
C ALA A 64 12.29 1.05 -4.24
N ASP A 65 13.52 1.55 -4.26
CA ASP A 65 14.18 2.05 -5.47
C ASP A 65 14.30 0.95 -6.54
N TYR A 66 14.79 -0.23 -6.14
CA TYR A 66 14.86 -1.38 -7.02
C TYR A 66 13.49 -1.73 -7.61
N LEU A 67 12.47 -1.87 -6.77
CA LEU A 67 11.11 -2.21 -7.23
C LEU A 67 10.52 -1.15 -8.16
N GLN A 68 10.78 0.13 -7.90
CA GLN A 68 10.30 1.23 -8.75
C GLN A 68 10.95 1.20 -10.13
N ARG A 69 12.24 0.90 -10.20
CA ARG A 69 12.97 0.78 -11.48
C ARG A 69 12.44 -0.38 -12.32
N GLU A 70 12.20 -1.53 -11.70
CA GLU A 70 11.68 -2.71 -12.39
C GLU A 70 10.18 -2.59 -12.72
N ASN A 71 9.45 -1.72 -12.04
CA ASN A 71 8.00 -1.59 -12.16
C ASN A 71 7.53 -0.11 -12.21
N PRO A 72 7.95 0.67 -13.24
CA PRO A 72 7.82 2.13 -13.23
C PRO A 72 6.38 2.63 -13.12
N ASN A 73 5.42 1.86 -13.63
CA ASN A 73 4.01 2.24 -13.69
C ASN A 73 3.16 1.65 -12.55
N ILE A 74 3.77 0.99 -11.55
CA ILE A 74 3.00 0.40 -10.47
C ILE A 74 2.55 1.49 -9.49
N PRO A 75 1.23 1.67 -9.28
CA PRO A 75 0.73 2.64 -8.32
C PRO A 75 1.04 2.18 -6.90
N ALA A 76 1.18 3.15 -5.99
CA ALA A 76 1.27 2.93 -4.55
C ALA A 76 2.35 1.91 -4.12
N LEU A 77 3.50 1.90 -4.79
CA LEU A 77 4.59 0.95 -4.53
C LEU A 77 4.97 0.87 -3.05
N ILE A 78 5.12 2.02 -2.38
CA ILE A 78 5.44 2.07 -0.94
C ILE A 78 4.41 1.32 -0.10
N LYS A 79 3.12 1.48 -0.40
CA LYS A 79 2.03 0.78 0.31
C LYS A 79 2.00 -0.73 0.02
N LYS A 80 2.67 -1.19 -1.04
CA LYS A 80 2.83 -2.62 -1.36
C LYS A 80 4.02 -3.24 -0.63
N ILE A 81 5.06 -2.46 -0.36
CA ILE A 81 6.26 -2.91 0.35
C ILE A 81 5.93 -3.12 1.84
N GLU A 82 5.17 -2.20 2.43
CA GLU A 82 4.68 -2.33 3.81
C GLU A 82 3.14 -2.20 3.83
N PRO A 83 2.41 -3.27 3.48
CA PRO A 83 0.96 -3.25 3.57
C PRO A 83 0.52 -3.18 5.03
N PRO A 84 -0.57 -2.45 5.33
CA PRO A 84 -1.08 -2.37 6.69
C PRO A 84 -1.52 -3.75 7.17
N VAL A 85 -1.21 -4.07 8.43
CA VAL A 85 -1.61 -5.35 9.08
C VAL A 85 -3.12 -5.55 9.04
N LYS A 86 -3.88 -4.45 9.18
CA LYS A 86 -5.34 -4.44 9.09
C LYS A 86 -5.78 -3.30 8.20
N ARG A 87 -6.73 -3.56 7.29
CA ARG A 87 -7.37 -2.52 6.48
C ARG A 87 -8.26 -1.63 7.33
N ALA A 88 -8.33 -0.35 6.98
CA ALA A 88 -9.26 0.58 7.58
C ALA A 88 -10.71 0.16 7.30
N SER A 89 -11.65 0.62 8.13
CA SER A 89 -13.07 0.43 7.84
C SER A 89 -13.48 1.34 6.67
N LEU A 90 -14.45 0.89 5.87
CA LEU A 90 -15.04 1.71 4.80
C LEU A 90 -16.19 2.59 5.30
N SER A 91 -16.25 2.89 6.61
CA SER A 91 -17.43 3.51 7.23
C SER A 91 -17.73 4.92 6.69
N GLU A 92 -16.69 5.72 6.44
CA GLU A 92 -16.83 7.06 5.87
C GLU A 92 -17.29 7.01 4.41
N GLN A 93 -16.71 6.10 3.63
CA GLN A 93 -17.07 5.90 2.23
C GLN A 93 -18.50 5.38 2.10
N THR A 94 -18.92 4.48 2.99
CA THR A 94 -20.30 3.99 3.06
C THR A 94 -21.26 5.13 3.38
N ARG A 95 -20.91 6.01 4.31
CA ARG A 95 -21.73 7.19 4.64
C ARG A 95 -21.87 8.13 3.44
N PHE A 96 -20.78 8.38 2.72
CA PHE A 96 -20.80 9.17 1.50
C PHE A 96 -21.75 8.56 0.46
N TRP A 97 -21.56 7.29 0.11
CA TRP A 97 -22.39 6.63 -0.88
C TRP A 97 -23.85 6.50 -0.46
N ASN A 98 -24.12 6.39 0.84
CA ASN A 98 -25.49 6.39 1.34
C ASN A 98 -26.19 7.71 1.06
N THR A 99 -25.50 8.83 1.23
CA THR A 99 -26.02 10.17 0.89
C THR A 99 -26.35 10.24 -0.61
N VAL A 100 -25.42 9.77 -1.45
CA VAL A 100 -25.62 9.76 -2.90
C VAL A 100 -26.81 8.88 -3.33
N VAL A 101 -26.97 7.68 -2.74
CA VAL A 101 -28.09 6.77 -3.05
C VAL A 101 -29.44 7.34 -2.61
N VAL A 102 -29.47 8.14 -1.54
CA VAL A 102 -30.68 8.87 -1.10
C VAL A 102 -31.05 9.96 -2.10
N GLU A 103 -30.07 10.71 -2.60
CA GLU A 103 -30.30 11.83 -3.51
C GLU A 103 -30.62 11.41 -4.94
N GLN A 104 -30.02 10.30 -5.42
CA GLN A 104 -30.21 9.82 -6.78
C GLN A 104 -30.38 8.30 -6.87
N PRO A 105 -31.35 7.80 -7.66
CA PRO A 105 -31.50 6.37 -7.93
C PRO A 105 -30.25 5.77 -8.58
N ILE A 106 -29.54 4.91 -7.85
CA ILE A 106 -28.38 4.16 -8.37
C ILE A 106 -28.76 2.70 -8.57
N HIS A 107 -28.47 2.19 -9.76
CA HIS A 107 -28.62 0.76 -10.06
C HIS A 107 -27.26 0.07 -9.90
N CYS A 108 -27.25 -1.08 -9.24
CA CYS A 108 -26.07 -1.93 -9.11
C CYS A 108 -25.50 -2.24 -10.50
N ILE A 109 -24.20 -2.01 -10.71
CA ILE A 109 -23.59 -2.25 -12.01
C ILE A 109 -23.48 -3.74 -12.37
N TYR A 110 -23.65 -4.63 -11.39
CA TYR A 110 -23.55 -6.08 -11.54
C TYR A 110 -24.90 -6.76 -11.76
N SER A 111 -25.92 -6.37 -11.01
CA SER A 111 -27.25 -7.00 -11.06
C SER A 111 -28.30 -6.14 -11.77
N GLY A 112 -28.02 -4.86 -11.99
CA GLY A 112 -29.03 -3.89 -12.44
C GLY A 112 -30.08 -3.53 -11.39
N THR A 113 -30.04 -4.13 -10.19
CA THR A 113 -31.01 -3.86 -9.12
C THR A 113 -30.90 -2.42 -8.63
N LEU A 114 -32.03 -1.74 -8.42
CA LEU A 114 -32.05 -0.45 -7.75
C LEU A 114 -31.56 -0.61 -6.31
N LEU A 115 -30.51 0.13 -5.94
CA LEU A 115 -29.93 0.11 -4.61
C LEU A 115 -30.78 0.93 -3.64
N GLN A 116 -30.93 0.40 -2.42
CA GLN A 116 -31.61 1.10 -1.35
C GLN A 116 -30.58 1.70 -0.37
N PRO A 117 -30.87 2.87 0.23
CA PRO A 117 -30.06 3.41 1.31
C PRO A 117 -29.83 2.36 2.40
N SER A 118 -28.62 2.31 2.95
CA SER A 118 -28.18 1.35 3.98
C SER A 118 -28.27 -0.13 3.58
N SER A 119 -28.60 -0.46 2.32
CA SER A 119 -28.76 -1.83 1.83
C SER A 119 -27.88 -2.11 0.59
N PHE A 120 -26.64 -1.65 0.65
CA PHE A 120 -25.62 -1.93 -0.36
C PHE A 120 -24.29 -2.26 0.32
N ALA A 121 -23.41 -2.93 -0.41
CA ALA A 121 -22.01 -3.08 -0.04
C ALA A 121 -21.15 -2.18 -0.93
N LEU A 122 -19.99 -1.76 -0.44
CA LEU A 122 -18.99 -1.15 -1.30
C LEU A 122 -18.11 -2.22 -1.92
N ASP A 123 -17.88 -2.12 -3.21
CA ASP A 123 -16.93 -2.95 -3.95
C ASP A 123 -15.81 -2.08 -4.51
N HIS A 124 -14.60 -2.64 -4.55
CA HIS A 124 -13.47 -2.03 -5.24
C HIS A 124 -13.58 -2.37 -6.73
N PHE A 125 -13.72 -1.35 -7.57
CA PHE A 125 -13.80 -1.53 -9.02
C PHE A 125 -12.52 -2.17 -9.56
N LEU A 126 -11.37 -1.58 -9.23
CA LEU A 126 -10.05 -2.20 -9.38
C LEU A 126 -9.65 -2.91 -8.09
N PRO A 127 -9.04 -4.11 -8.12
CA PRO A 127 -8.65 -4.84 -6.93
C PRO A 127 -7.83 -3.99 -5.97
N TRP A 128 -8.14 -4.04 -4.67
CA TRP A 128 -7.37 -3.33 -3.66
C TRP A 128 -5.89 -3.73 -3.66
N SER A 129 -5.55 -4.98 -4.02
CA SER A 129 -4.16 -5.42 -4.17
C SER A 129 -3.40 -4.69 -5.28
N LEU A 130 -4.12 -4.13 -6.26
CA LEU A 130 -3.54 -3.32 -7.33
C LEU A 130 -3.31 -1.88 -6.87
N VAL A 131 -4.30 -1.24 -6.25
CA VAL A 131 -4.26 0.21 -5.97
C VAL A 131 -3.88 0.59 -4.53
N CYS A 132 -4.01 -0.34 -3.58
CA CYS A 132 -3.63 -0.19 -2.17
C CYS A 132 -4.24 1.03 -1.47
N HIS A 133 -5.50 1.36 -1.78
CA HIS A 133 -6.23 2.46 -1.14
C HIS A 133 -7.75 2.25 -1.19
N ASP A 134 -8.45 3.04 -0.39
CA ASP A 134 -9.90 3.04 -0.23
C ASP A 134 -10.53 4.38 -0.66
N GLU A 135 -9.97 4.97 -1.71
CA GLU A 135 -10.48 6.22 -2.31
C GLU A 135 -11.84 6.02 -3.00
N LEU A 136 -12.73 7.00 -2.84
CA LEU A 136 -14.11 6.98 -3.34
C LEU A 136 -14.22 6.72 -4.84
N TRP A 137 -13.26 7.18 -5.64
CA TRP A 137 -13.28 6.98 -7.10
C TRP A 137 -13.20 5.51 -7.50
N ASN A 138 -12.63 4.64 -6.63
CA ASN A 138 -12.50 3.21 -6.88
C ASN A 138 -13.52 2.37 -6.09
N LEU A 139 -14.38 3.01 -5.30
CA LEU A 139 -15.38 2.33 -4.48
C LEU A 139 -16.76 2.61 -5.03
N ILE A 140 -17.50 1.56 -5.34
CA ILE A 140 -18.83 1.67 -5.92
C ILE A 140 -19.86 0.92 -5.06
N PRO A 141 -21.09 1.44 -4.94
CA PRO A 141 -22.15 0.74 -4.24
C PRO A 141 -22.65 -0.40 -5.14
N ALA A 142 -22.78 -1.58 -4.54
CA ALA A 142 -23.17 -2.80 -5.24
C ALA A 142 -24.15 -3.62 -4.38
N ASP A 143 -24.99 -4.39 -5.06
CA ASP A 143 -25.81 -5.41 -4.42
C ASP A 143 -24.90 -6.41 -3.68
N PRO A 144 -25.11 -6.65 -2.37
CA PRO A 144 -24.21 -7.50 -1.58
C PRO A 144 -24.08 -8.92 -2.12
N ARG A 145 -25.15 -9.50 -2.68
CA ARG A 145 -25.14 -10.87 -3.21
C ARG A 145 -24.34 -10.93 -4.51
N ALA A 146 -24.57 -9.98 -5.42
CA ALA A 146 -23.82 -9.87 -6.66
C ALA A 146 -22.33 -9.60 -6.41
N ASN A 147 -22.00 -8.71 -5.47
CA ASN A 147 -20.63 -8.42 -5.05
C ASN A 147 -19.94 -9.68 -4.51
N SER A 148 -20.60 -10.39 -3.60
CA SER A 148 -20.05 -11.65 -3.07
C SER A 148 -19.86 -12.71 -4.15
N SER A 149 -20.74 -12.78 -5.15
CA SER A 149 -20.66 -13.76 -6.24
C SER A 149 -19.55 -13.45 -7.25
N LYS A 150 -19.24 -12.17 -7.51
CA LYS A 150 -18.09 -11.74 -8.34
C LYS A 150 -16.76 -12.24 -7.77
N GLY A 151 -16.62 -12.22 -6.44
CA GLY A 151 -15.36 -12.51 -5.78
C GLY A 151 -14.25 -11.56 -6.21
N ARG A 152 -13.02 -12.07 -6.42
CA ARG A 152 -11.86 -11.27 -6.82
C ARG A 152 -11.71 -11.07 -8.33
N SER A 153 -12.68 -11.51 -9.12
CA SER A 153 -12.61 -11.43 -10.56
C SER A 153 -12.84 -9.99 -11.02
N LEU A 154 -11.95 -9.48 -11.87
CA LEU A 154 -12.29 -8.34 -12.72
C LEU A 154 -13.37 -8.83 -13.68
N GLN A 155 -14.58 -8.28 -13.56
CA GLN A 155 -15.64 -8.67 -14.48
C GLN A 155 -15.21 -8.33 -15.90
N ARG A 156 -15.13 -9.37 -16.75
CA ARG A 156 -15.10 -9.16 -18.20
C ARG A 156 -16.44 -8.52 -18.57
N PHE A 157 -16.40 -7.26 -18.99
CA PHE A 157 -17.53 -6.61 -19.63
C PHE A 157 -17.79 -7.26 -20.99
N ASN A 158 -18.38 -8.47 -21.00
CA ASN A 158 -18.73 -9.16 -22.23
C ASN A 158 -20.15 -8.82 -22.72
N ASP A 159 -20.84 -7.86 -22.08
CA ASP A 159 -22.13 -7.37 -22.56
C ASP A 159 -21.96 -6.05 -23.33
N SER A 160 -22.13 -6.14 -24.65
CA SER A 160 -22.15 -5.02 -25.60
C SER A 160 -23.15 -3.90 -25.23
N ARG A 161 -24.09 -4.15 -24.32
CA ARG A 161 -25.04 -3.13 -23.80
C ARG A 161 -24.42 -2.19 -22.79
N HIS A 162 -23.51 -2.68 -21.94
CA HIS A 162 -22.85 -1.83 -20.93
C HIS A 162 -21.80 -0.92 -21.57
N GLN A 163 -21.05 -1.43 -22.55
CA GLN A 163 -20.07 -0.65 -23.30
C GLN A 163 -20.73 0.45 -24.13
N ARG A 164 -21.85 0.14 -24.81
CA ARG A 164 -22.68 1.15 -25.52
C ARG A 164 -23.24 2.21 -24.57
N ARG A 165 -23.86 1.82 -23.46
CA ARG A 165 -24.38 2.80 -22.46
C ARG A 165 -23.28 3.66 -21.82
N TRP A 166 -22.07 3.14 -21.65
CA TRP A 166 -20.95 3.93 -21.13
C TRP A 166 -20.44 4.92 -22.18
N GLN A 167 -20.25 4.48 -23.42
CA GLN A 167 -19.89 5.36 -24.55
C GLN A 167 -20.94 6.44 -24.82
N ASP A 168 -22.23 6.10 -24.82
CA ASP A 168 -23.35 7.03 -25.05
C ASP A 168 -23.43 8.13 -23.98
N ARG A 169 -23.08 7.81 -22.73
CA ARG A 169 -23.08 8.78 -21.62
C ARG A 169 -21.93 9.77 -21.67
N HIS A 170 -20.78 9.36 -22.20
CA HIS A 170 -19.60 10.23 -22.31
C HIS A 170 -19.53 10.98 -23.63
N HIS A 171 -20.15 10.46 -24.70
CA HIS A 171 -20.28 11.19 -25.96
C HIS A 171 -21.28 12.36 -25.87
N LYS A 172 -22.29 12.26 -25.00
CA LYS A 172 -23.28 13.35 -24.77
C LYS A 172 -22.82 14.44 -23.78
N ARG A 173 -21.58 14.39 -23.30
CA ARG A 173 -20.98 15.42 -22.42
C ARG A 173 -19.86 16.22 -23.08
N GLY A 174 -19.69 16.10 -24.40
CA GLY A 174 -18.86 17.01 -25.19
C GLY A 174 -19.62 18.29 -25.51
N VAL A 175 -19.60 19.24 -24.56
CA VAL A 175 -19.62 20.69 -24.81
C VAL A 175 -18.36 21.24 -24.18
#